data_AF-A6G5H2-F1
#
_entry.id   AF-A6G5H2-F1
#
_cell.length_a   1.000
_cell.length_b   1.000
_cell.length_c   1.000
_cell.angle_alpha   90.00
_cell.angle_beta   90.00
_cell.angle_gamma   90.00
#
_symmetry.space_group_name_H-M   'P 1'
#
loop_
_entity.id
_entity.type
_entity.pdbx_description
1 polymer ?
#
loop_
_entity_poly.entity_id
_entity_poly.type
_entity_poly.pdbx_seq_one_letter_code
_entity_poly.pdbx_strand_id
1 'polypeptide(L)'
;MPPSPESFAAPVSVTVAYLLYWYYLLLGLQRGTKYRLQREYGARGEPFDRYFGGDREMLAADRAVINTQEQMVPFLVALWLCAVFAHPWLAGGLGLGYLALRVNYPRLLGPKIGGLQPKRVYVVTVPCYLIIVTMLVSALIGVWT
;
A
#
# COMPACT_ATOMS: atom_id res chain seq x y z
N MET A 1 -3.44 30.88 13.10
CA MET A 1 -3.10 31.24 11.71
C MET A 1 -3.27 29.97 10.88
N PRO A 2 -3.97 29.99 9.74
CA PRO A 2 -4.07 28.79 8.90
C PRO A 2 -2.67 28.36 8.42
N PRO A 3 -2.41 27.05 8.28
CA PRO A 3 -1.12 26.57 7.78
C PRO A 3 -0.84 27.16 6.39
N SER A 4 0.40 27.63 6.18
CA SER A 4 0.85 28.06 4.85
C SER A 4 0.84 26.86 3.89
N PRO A 5 0.71 27.10 2.56
CA PRO A 5 0.78 26.01 1.57
C PRO A 5 2.02 25.13 1.72
N GLU A 6 3.15 25.71 2.10
CA GLU A 6 4.42 25.03 2.33
C GLU A 6 4.33 23.97 3.44
N SER A 7 3.45 24.16 4.42
CA SER A 7 3.23 23.20 5.50
C SER A 7 2.71 21.85 4.99
N PHE A 8 2.07 21.82 3.82
CA PHE A 8 1.54 20.61 3.20
C PHE A 8 2.54 19.86 2.30
N ALA A 9 3.78 20.35 2.16
CA ALA A 9 4.79 19.70 1.32
C ALA A 9 5.02 18.22 1.71
N ALA A 10 5.04 17.91 3.01
CA ALA A 10 5.22 16.56 3.51
C ALA A 10 4.06 15.59 3.14
N PRO A 11 2.78 15.87 3.45
CA PRO A 11 1.66 15.00 3.06
C PRO A 11 1.46 14.91 1.53
N VAL A 12 1.76 15.98 0.78
CA VAL A 12 1.80 15.94 -0.69
C VAL A 12 2.86 14.94 -1.16
N SER A 13 4.08 15.04 -0.63
CA SER A 13 5.18 14.14 -1.00
C SER A 13 4.85 12.67 -0.68
N VAL A 14 4.23 12.41 0.48
CA VAL A 14 3.75 11.07 0.84
C VAL A 14 2.71 10.57 -0.14
N THR A 15 1.75 11.42 -0.53
CA THR A 15 0.70 11.04 -1.49
C THR A 15 1.31 10.67 -2.84
N VAL A 16 2.20 11.51 -3.37
CA VAL A 16 2.88 11.25 -4.65
C VAL A 16 3.71 9.97 -4.57
N ALA A 17 4.52 9.80 -3.52
CA ALA A 17 5.33 8.61 -3.33
C ALA A 17 4.49 7.33 -3.18
N TYR A 18 3.35 7.41 -2.48
CA TYR A 18 2.40 6.31 -2.35
C TYR A 18 1.80 5.92 -3.71
N LEU A 19 1.36 6.89 -4.51
CA LEU A 19 0.80 6.64 -5.84
C LEU A 19 1.85 6.03 -6.78
N LEU A 20 3.08 6.54 -6.77
CA LEU A 20 4.19 5.96 -7.52
C LEU A 20 4.46 4.51 -7.11
N TYR A 21 4.48 4.24 -5.80
CA TYR A 21 4.66 2.88 -5.29
C TYR A 21 3.50 1.96 -5.70
N TRP A 22 2.26 2.44 -5.63
CA TRP A 22 1.10 1.68 -6.08
C TRP A 22 1.17 1.36 -7.58
N TYR A 23 1.52 2.34 -8.43
CA TYR A 23 1.75 2.11 -9.86
C TYR A 23 2.91 1.14 -10.11
N TYR A 24 3.96 1.18 -9.30
CA TYR A 24 5.03 0.18 -9.35
C TYR A 24 4.50 -1.23 -9.06
N LEU A 25 3.64 -1.41 -8.04
CA LEU A 25 3.04 -2.71 -7.77
C LEU A 25 2.13 -3.18 -8.91
N LEU A 26 1.35 -2.28 -9.49
CA LEU A 26 0.42 -2.59 -10.58
C LEU A 26 1.15 -2.94 -11.88
N LEU A 27 2.02 -2.04 -12.34
CA LEU A 27 2.66 -2.11 -13.65
C LEU A 27 3.98 -2.89 -13.62
N GLY A 28 4.77 -2.71 -12.57
CA GLY A 28 6.06 -3.39 -12.41
C GLY A 28 5.88 -4.82 -11.93
N LEU A 29 5.24 -5.00 -10.77
CA LEU A 29 5.10 -6.32 -10.15
C LEU A 29 4.00 -7.16 -10.81
N GLN A 30 2.74 -6.77 -10.73
CA GLN A 30 1.61 -7.59 -11.18
C GLN A 30 1.62 -7.81 -12.69
N ARG A 31 1.71 -6.74 -13.48
CA ARG A 31 1.75 -6.85 -14.95
C ARG A 31 3.04 -7.52 -15.44
N GLY A 32 4.18 -7.23 -14.81
CA GLY A 32 5.46 -7.88 -15.12
C GLY A 32 5.40 -9.40 -14.88
N THR A 33 4.93 -9.83 -13.71
CA THR A 33 4.73 -11.24 -13.37
C THR A 33 3.80 -11.93 -14.35
N LYS A 34 2.67 -11.31 -14.71
CA LYS A 34 1.73 -11.86 -15.70
C LYS A 34 2.42 -12.22 -17.02
N TYR A 35 3.13 -11.27 -17.63
CA TYR A 35 3.76 -11.51 -18.92
C TYR A 35 4.95 -12.47 -18.84
N ARG A 36 5.69 -12.45 -17.73
CA ARG A 36 6.77 -13.42 -17.51
C ARG A 36 6.21 -14.84 -17.45
N LEU A 37 5.19 -15.08 -16.63
CA LEU A 37 4.53 -16.38 -16.52
C LEU A 37 3.89 -16.81 -17.84
N GLN A 38 3.22 -15.91 -18.56
CA GLN A 38 2.64 -16.22 -19.86
C GLN A 38 3.68 -16.74 -20.87
N ARG A 39 4.89 -16.16 -20.88
CA ARG A 39 6.00 -16.67 -21.72
C ARG A 39 6.52 -18.02 -21.24
N GLU A 40 6.67 -18.22 -19.94
CA GLU A 40 7.16 -19.47 -19.37
C GLU A 40 6.21 -20.64 -19.63
N TYR A 41 4.91 -20.43 -19.44
CA TYR A 41 3.87 -21.42 -19.76
C TYR A 41 3.82 -21.71 -21.26
N GLY A 42 3.88 -20.67 -22.11
CA GLY A 42 3.93 -20.84 -23.57
C GLY A 42 5.13 -21.64 -24.04
N ALA A 43 6.31 -21.44 -23.43
CA ALA A 43 7.51 -22.23 -23.71
C ALA A 43 7.37 -23.72 -23.32
N ARG A 44 6.49 -24.04 -22.36
CA ARG A 44 6.15 -25.41 -21.96
C ARG A 44 4.98 -26.02 -22.75
N GLY A 45 4.35 -25.25 -23.65
CA GLY A 45 3.12 -25.68 -24.32
C GLY A 45 1.90 -25.77 -23.40
N GLU A 46 1.97 -25.15 -22.21
CA GLU A 46 0.90 -25.15 -21.23
C GLU A 46 0.07 -23.85 -21.33
N PRO A 47 -1.26 -23.90 -21.14
CA PRO A 47 -2.06 -22.69 -21.06
C PRO A 47 -1.79 -21.96 -19.73
N PHE A 48 -1.51 -20.65 -19.81
CA PHE A 48 -1.51 -19.79 -18.63
C PHE A 48 -2.92 -19.25 -18.37
N ASP A 49 -3.56 -19.78 -17.32
CA ASP A 49 -4.83 -19.22 -16.84
C ASP A 49 -4.57 -18.17 -15.76
N ARG A 50 -4.98 -16.93 -16.06
CA ARG A 50 -4.79 -15.78 -15.17
C ARG A 50 -5.79 -15.73 -14.01
N TYR A 51 -7.01 -16.21 -14.23
CA TYR A 51 -8.16 -15.95 -13.36
C TYR A 51 -8.58 -17.18 -12.58
N PHE A 52 -8.56 -18.34 -13.21
CA PHE A 52 -8.86 -19.63 -12.57
C PHE A 52 -7.60 -20.47 -12.34
N GLY A 53 -6.47 -20.07 -12.92
CA GLY A 53 -5.17 -20.68 -12.65
C GLY A 53 -4.66 -20.33 -11.26
N GLY A 54 -4.41 -21.35 -10.46
CA GLY A 54 -3.85 -21.22 -9.11
C GLY A 54 -2.35 -20.96 -9.07
N ASP A 55 -1.79 -20.23 -10.06
CA ASP A 55 -0.35 -19.94 -10.08
C ASP A 55 0.02 -19.13 -8.83
N ARG A 56 0.85 -19.74 -7.99
CA ARG A 56 1.17 -19.23 -6.66
C ARG A 56 1.92 -17.91 -6.71
N GLU A 57 2.65 -17.64 -7.79
CA GLU A 57 3.40 -16.40 -7.95
C GLU A 57 2.49 -15.27 -8.46
N MET A 58 1.60 -15.57 -9.39
CA MET A 58 0.57 -14.62 -9.82
C MET A 58 -0.33 -14.22 -8.64
N LEU A 59 -0.75 -15.20 -7.83
CA LEU A 59 -1.50 -14.95 -6.59
C LEU A 59 -0.75 -14.06 -5.60
N ALA A 60 0.58 -14.17 -5.55
CA ALA A 60 1.41 -13.32 -4.71
C ALA A 60 1.41 -11.87 -5.17
N ALA A 61 1.63 -11.66 -6.47
CA ALA A 61 1.62 -10.34 -7.06
C ALA A 61 0.25 -9.66 -6.93
N ASP A 62 -0.83 -10.42 -7.09
CA ASP A 62 -2.20 -9.93 -6.92
C ASP A 62 -2.50 -9.47 -5.51
N ARG A 63 -2.14 -10.29 -4.52
CA ARG A 63 -2.34 -9.92 -3.13
C ARG A 63 -1.52 -8.69 -2.76
N ALA A 64 -0.31 -8.52 -3.30
CA ALA A 64 0.46 -7.30 -3.07
C ALA A 64 -0.28 -6.04 -3.54
N VAL A 65 -0.88 -6.07 -4.74
CA VAL A 65 -1.67 -4.96 -5.28
C VAL A 65 -2.98 -4.77 -4.52
N ILE A 66 -3.78 -5.83 -4.37
CA ILE A 66 -5.13 -5.76 -3.77
C ILE A 66 -5.06 -5.29 -2.31
N ASN A 67 -4.19 -5.89 -1.48
CA ASN A 67 -4.09 -5.48 -0.06
C ASN A 67 -3.52 -4.05 0.11
N THR A 68 -2.79 -3.54 -0.89
CA THR A 68 -2.35 -2.14 -0.90
C THR A 68 -3.50 -1.23 -1.32
N GLN A 69 -4.25 -1.61 -2.35
CA GLN A 69 -5.43 -0.89 -2.85
C GLN A 69 -6.53 -0.77 -1.79
N GLU A 70 -6.89 -1.87 -1.11
CA GLU A 70 -7.94 -1.89 -0.08
C GLU A 70 -7.68 -0.90 1.05
N GLN A 71 -6.42 -0.57 1.29
CA GLN A 71 -6.01 0.33 2.35
C GLN A 71 -5.64 1.74 1.87
N MET A 72 -5.61 1.95 0.57
CA MET A 72 -5.37 3.26 -0.02
C MET A 72 -6.37 4.29 0.50
N VAL A 73 -7.66 3.94 0.46
CA VAL A 73 -8.75 4.86 0.84
C VAL A 73 -8.63 5.27 2.31
N PRO A 74 -8.63 4.35 3.30
CA PRO A 74 -8.52 4.75 4.70
C PRO A 74 -7.20 5.46 5.00
N PHE A 75 -6.11 5.10 4.33
CA PHE A 75 -4.82 5.78 4.49
C PHE A 75 -4.83 7.22 3.98
N LEU A 76 -5.17 7.44 2.71
CA LEU A 76 -5.12 8.77 2.09
C LEU A 76 -6.15 9.71 2.74
N VAL A 77 -7.33 9.21 3.07
CA VAL A 77 -8.34 9.99 3.80
C VAL A 77 -7.81 10.39 5.17
N ALA A 78 -7.27 9.45 5.96
CA ALA A 78 -6.73 9.76 7.28
C ALA A 78 -5.54 10.73 7.20
N LEU A 79 -4.65 10.57 6.22
CA LEU A 79 -3.50 11.45 5.99
C LEU A 79 -3.97 12.90 5.79
N TRP A 80 -4.93 13.12 4.90
CA TRP A 80 -5.40 14.46 4.57
C TRP A 80 -6.28 15.06 5.67
N LEU A 81 -7.13 14.27 6.33
CA LEU A 81 -7.87 14.73 7.50
C LEU A 81 -6.92 15.16 8.63
N CYS A 82 -5.89 14.37 8.92
CA CYS A 82 -4.87 14.72 9.92
C CYS A 82 -4.08 15.95 9.51
N ALA A 83 -3.72 16.09 8.23
CA ALA A 83 -2.97 17.24 7.75
C ALA A 83 -3.79 18.55 7.86
N VAL A 84 -5.08 18.51 7.51
CA VAL A 84 -5.95 19.69 7.50
C VAL A 84 -6.42 20.07 8.90
N PHE A 85 -6.85 19.09 9.70
CA PHE A 85 -7.53 19.36 10.97
C PHE A 85 -6.62 19.23 12.19
N ALA A 86 -5.48 18.56 12.10
CA ALA A 86 -4.58 18.37 13.25
C ALA A 86 -3.21 19.04 13.02
N HIS A 87 -2.32 18.41 12.26
CA HIS A 87 -0.98 18.95 12.03
C HIS A 87 -0.33 18.35 10.78
N PRO A 88 0.01 19.16 9.75
CA PRO A 88 0.62 18.67 8.51
C PRO A 88 1.91 17.87 8.71
N TRP A 89 2.76 18.25 9.67
CA TRP A 89 3.99 17.50 9.96
C TRP A 89 3.72 16.12 10.58
N LEU A 90 2.70 16.00 11.43
CA LEU A 90 2.32 14.72 12.03
C LEU A 90 1.83 13.77 10.94
N ALA A 91 0.94 14.27 10.06
CA ALA A 91 0.46 13.54 8.90
C ALA A 91 1.62 13.09 7.99
N GLY A 92 2.56 13.99 7.68
CA GLY A 92 3.75 13.68 6.89
C GLY A 92 4.63 12.58 7.50
N GLY A 93 4.95 12.69 8.79
CA GLY A 93 5.78 11.72 9.51
C GLY A 93 5.14 10.32 9.59
N LEU A 94 3.86 10.27 10.00
CA LEU A 94 3.09 9.02 10.06
C LEU A 94 2.89 8.43 8.65
N GLY A 95 2.66 9.26 7.65
CA GLY A 95 2.52 8.88 6.26
C GLY A 95 3.79 8.25 5.68
N LEU A 96 4.96 8.82 5.97
CA LEU A 96 6.26 8.24 5.62
C LEU A 96 6.46 6.88 6.31
N GLY A 97 6.14 6.77 7.59
CA GLY A 97 6.19 5.50 8.34
C GLY A 97 5.29 4.43 7.71
N TYR A 98 4.06 4.80 7.36
CA TYR A 98 3.12 3.93 6.66
C TYR A 98 3.68 3.43 5.33
N LEU A 99 4.22 4.34 4.50
CA LEU A 99 4.80 3.98 3.21
C LEU A 99 6.00 3.04 3.36
N ALA A 100 6.89 3.29 4.31
CA ALA A 100 8.05 2.43 4.59
C ALA A 100 7.61 1.00 4.98
N LEU A 101 6.57 0.88 5.80
CA LEU A 101 5.98 -0.42 6.13
C LEU A 101 5.39 -1.10 4.88
N ARG A 102 4.64 -0.34 4.06
CA ARG A 102 4.01 -0.86 2.83
C ARG A 102 4.99 -1.33 1.77
N VAL A 103 6.14 -0.68 1.62
CA VAL A 103 7.21 -1.12 0.72
C VAL A 103 7.77 -2.49 1.12
N ASN A 104 7.71 -2.84 2.41
CA ASN A 104 8.16 -4.15 2.90
C ASN A 104 7.08 -5.23 2.81
N TYR A 105 5.81 -4.88 2.57
CA TYR A 105 4.71 -5.83 2.51
C TYR A 105 4.92 -6.94 1.47
N PRO A 106 5.26 -6.68 0.18
CA PRO A 106 5.45 -7.74 -0.82
C PRO A 106 6.60 -8.69 -0.46
N ARG A 107 7.63 -8.19 0.21
CA ARG A 107 8.76 -9.01 0.68
C ARG A 107 8.33 -9.98 1.77
N LEU A 108 7.54 -9.51 2.73
CA LEU A 108 6.95 -10.34 3.78
C LEU A 108 5.82 -11.23 3.25
N LEU A 109 5.18 -10.87 2.14
CA LEU A 109 4.24 -11.77 1.49
C LEU A 109 5.00 -12.95 0.88
N GLY A 110 6.13 -12.68 0.22
CA GLY A 110 7.00 -13.66 -0.42
C GLY A 110 6.59 -13.95 -1.88
N PRO A 111 7.44 -14.68 -2.64
CA PRO A 111 7.29 -14.80 -4.09
C PRO A 111 6.19 -15.76 -4.53
N LYS A 112 5.75 -16.70 -3.68
CA LYS A 112 4.74 -17.71 -4.01
C LYS A 112 3.82 -17.92 -2.80
N ILE A 113 2.50 -17.95 -3.03
CA ILE A 113 1.52 -18.21 -1.99
C ILE A 113 0.58 -19.32 -2.42
N GLY A 114 0.43 -20.35 -1.58
CA GLY A 114 -0.42 -21.50 -1.83
C GLY A 114 -1.56 -21.66 -0.82
N GLY A 115 -2.04 -20.58 -0.21
CA GLY A 115 -3.06 -20.65 0.86
C GLY A 115 -3.35 -19.31 1.55
N LEU A 116 -3.60 -19.35 2.86
CA LEU A 116 -3.81 -18.16 3.71
C LEU A 116 -2.60 -17.20 3.68
N GLN A 117 -2.83 -15.92 3.98
CA GLN A 117 -1.74 -14.94 4.05
C GLN A 117 -0.73 -15.34 5.14
N PRO A 118 0.60 -15.26 4.87
CA PRO A 118 1.62 -15.59 5.87
C PRO A 118 1.52 -14.67 7.10
N LYS A 119 1.57 -15.22 8.33
CA LYS A 119 1.47 -14.43 9.57
C LYS A 119 2.50 -13.30 9.68
N ARG A 120 3.67 -13.44 9.05
CA ARG A 120 4.71 -12.40 9.01
C ARG A 120 4.22 -11.07 8.40
N VAL A 121 3.18 -11.07 7.56
CA VAL A 121 2.63 -9.81 7.02
C VAL A 121 1.99 -8.92 8.10
N TYR A 122 1.55 -9.50 9.22
CA TYR A 122 0.96 -8.75 10.33
C TYR A 122 1.94 -7.77 10.99
N VAL A 123 3.25 -8.01 10.88
CA VAL A 123 4.30 -7.09 11.34
C VAL A 123 4.24 -5.74 10.61
N VAL A 124 3.71 -5.72 9.39
CA VAL A 124 3.47 -4.49 8.63
C VAL A 124 2.02 -4.05 8.75
N THR A 125 1.07 -4.98 8.63
CA THR A 125 -0.35 -4.65 8.57
C THR A 125 -0.86 -4.01 9.86
N VAL A 126 -0.49 -4.54 11.03
CA VAL A 126 -0.97 -4.01 12.32
C VAL A 126 -0.44 -2.59 12.57
N PRO A 127 0.87 -2.28 12.42
CA PRO A 127 1.35 -0.91 12.55
C PRO A 127 0.72 0.05 11.54
N CYS A 128 0.45 -0.39 10.31
CA CYS A 128 -0.28 0.42 9.32
C CYS A 128 -1.68 0.83 9.81
N TYR A 129 -2.43 -0.10 10.42
CA TYR A 129 -3.73 0.21 11.01
C TYR A 129 -3.61 1.18 12.19
N LEU A 130 -2.62 0.99 13.06
CA LEU A 130 -2.38 1.90 14.18
C LEU A 130 -2.09 3.32 13.68
N ILE A 131 -1.25 3.46 12.65
CA ILE A 131 -0.96 4.76 12.03
C ILE A 131 -2.24 5.43 11.49
N ILE A 132 -3.09 4.68 10.77
CA ILE A 132 -4.36 5.20 10.25
C ILE A 132 -5.26 5.68 11.41
N VAL A 133 -5.42 4.84 12.44
CA VAL A 133 -6.24 5.19 13.62
C VAL A 133 -5.68 6.42 14.34
N THR A 134 -4.37 6.51 14.53
CA THR A 134 -3.73 7.69 15.13
C THR A 134 -4.05 8.95 14.33
N MET A 135 -3.89 8.92 13.00
CA MET A 135 -4.21 10.08 12.15
C MET A 135 -5.68 10.48 12.23
N LEU A 136 -6.60 9.51 12.25
CA LEU A 136 -8.04 9.77 12.38
C LEU A 136 -8.40 10.36 13.76
N VAL A 137 -7.84 9.83 14.83
CA VAL A 137 -8.07 10.34 16.20
C VAL A 137 -7.50 11.74 16.33
N SER A 138 -6.30 12.00 15.81
CA SER A 138 -5.71 13.35 15.80
C SER A 138 -6.59 14.34 15.03
N ALA A 139 -7.08 13.94 13.85
CA ALA A 139 -7.99 14.77 13.07
C ALA A 139 -9.28 15.08 13.84
N LEU A 140 -9.87 14.07 14.48
CA LEU A 140 -11.08 14.24 15.28
C LEU A 140 -10.86 15.22 16.43
N ILE A 141 -9.76 15.10 17.19
CA ILE A 141 -9.42 16.02 18.27
C ILE A 141 -9.26 17.44 17.73
N GLY A 142 -8.50 17.59 16.64
CA GLY A 142 -8.20 18.88 16.04
C GLY A 142 -9.42 19.62 15.46
N VAL A 143 -10.50 18.92 15.10
CA VAL A 143 -11.77 19.56 14.72
C VAL A 143 -12.42 20.31 15.89
N TRP A 144 -12.22 19.86 17.12
CA TRP A 144 -12.90 20.36 18.31
C TRP A 144 -12.03 21.25 19.21
N THR A 145 -10.80 21.55 18.79
CA THR A 145 -9.84 22.40 19.52
C THR A 145 -9.45 23.60 18.69
#